data_AF-A0A4Q3XD88-F1
#
_entry.id   AF-A0A4Q3XD88-F1
#
_cell.length_a   1.000
_cell.length_b   1.000
_cell.length_c   1.000
_cell.angle_alpha   90.00
_cell.angle_beta   90.00
_cell.angle_gamma   90.00
#
_symmetry.space_group_name_H-M   'P 1'
#
loop_
_entity.id
_entity.type
_entity.pdbx_description
1 polymer ?
#
loop_
_entity_poly.entity_id
_entity_poly.type
_entity_poly.pdbx_seq_one_letter_code
_entity_poly.pdbx_strand_id
1 'polypeptide(L)'
;MTLAGLLLLGLPAGLVPCDAQHAEYRLRGARGVIAGFERQRFQVNFASDLFFWVRTQDGRRWWFSMNAPNGSGLQYLTPDVDATTITESDREAEPAPPTEEVAQIDIDLFDAEFDVITSLPQASDRAPAHIFTRNLAALLWYNPGAAAGGDANAHAVDIPTAMFDLVGCRSR
;
A
#
# COMPACT_ATOMS: atom_id res chain seq x y z
N MET A 1 18.94 -10.37 -53.36
CA MET A 1 18.40 -9.22 -52.61
C MET A 1 17.74 -9.77 -51.37
N THR A 2 18.41 -9.65 -50.22
CA THR A 2 18.01 -10.29 -48.95
C THR A 2 17.30 -9.24 -48.11
N LEU A 3 16.00 -9.43 -47.83
CA LEU A 3 15.26 -8.60 -46.90
C LEU A 3 15.69 -8.95 -45.47
N ALA A 4 16.38 -8.02 -44.82
CA ALA A 4 16.65 -8.06 -43.39
C ALA A 4 15.35 -7.75 -42.63
N GLY A 5 14.81 -8.77 -41.96
CA GLY A 5 13.71 -8.60 -41.01
C GLY A 5 14.21 -7.86 -39.78
N LEU A 6 13.67 -6.68 -39.53
CA LEU A 6 13.86 -5.95 -38.28
C LEU A 6 13.08 -6.70 -37.18
N LEU A 7 13.78 -7.48 -36.35
CA LEU A 7 13.26 -7.88 -35.05
C LEU A 7 13.16 -6.63 -34.17
N LEU A 8 11.93 -6.16 -33.93
CA LEU A 8 11.61 -5.29 -32.81
C LEU A 8 11.79 -6.11 -31.54
N LEU A 9 13.01 -6.13 -31.01
CA LEU A 9 13.29 -6.54 -29.64
C LEU A 9 12.48 -5.61 -28.73
N GLY A 10 11.38 -6.12 -28.17
CA GLY A 10 10.66 -5.43 -27.11
C GLY A 10 11.65 -5.20 -25.96
N LEU A 11 12.00 -3.93 -25.74
CA LEU A 11 12.74 -3.54 -24.55
C LEU A 11 11.96 -4.09 -23.34
N PRO A 12 12.63 -4.73 -22.35
CA PRO A 12 12.00 -4.90 -21.06
C PRO A 12 11.55 -3.51 -20.64
N ALA A 13 10.30 -3.37 -20.19
CA ALA A 13 9.80 -2.15 -19.60
C ALA A 13 10.69 -1.85 -18.39
N GLY A 14 11.80 -1.18 -18.63
CA GLY A 14 12.73 -0.73 -17.62
C GLY A 14 11.91 0.15 -16.71
N LEU A 15 11.76 -0.31 -15.47
CA LEU A 15 11.10 0.39 -14.38
C LEU A 15 11.50 1.86 -14.43
N VAL A 16 10.58 2.69 -14.92
CA VAL A 16 10.72 4.13 -14.74
C VAL A 16 10.74 4.33 -13.23
N PRO A 17 11.77 4.98 -12.66
CA PRO A 17 11.78 5.27 -11.23
C PRO A 17 10.51 6.06 -10.92
N CYS A 18 9.63 5.46 -10.11
CA CYS A 18 8.42 6.11 -9.67
C CYS A 18 8.59 6.56 -8.24
N ASP A 19 8.16 7.80 -7.98
CA ASP A 19 7.98 8.25 -6.61
C ASP A 19 6.91 7.37 -5.94
N ALA A 20 7.10 7.04 -4.67
CA ALA A 20 6.19 6.18 -3.93
C ALA A 20 4.72 6.67 -4.01
N GLN A 21 4.47 7.98 -3.92
CA GLN A 21 3.10 8.54 -4.02
C GLN A 21 2.38 8.25 -5.35
N HIS A 22 3.14 7.98 -6.42
CA HIS A 22 2.58 7.70 -7.74
C HIS A 22 2.58 6.20 -8.07
N ALA A 23 3.13 5.35 -7.21
CA ALA A 23 3.26 3.91 -7.47
C ALA A 23 1.90 3.21 -7.58
N GLU A 24 1.77 2.32 -8.58
CA GLU A 24 0.69 1.36 -8.69
C GLU A 24 1.23 -0.07 -8.59
N TYR A 25 0.63 -0.87 -7.73
CA TYR A 25 0.98 -2.25 -7.51
C TYR A 25 -0.15 -3.21 -7.88
N ARG A 26 0.19 -4.44 -8.27
CA ARG A 26 -0.79 -5.53 -8.44
C ARG A 26 -0.46 -6.71 -7.56
N LEU A 27 -1.49 -7.27 -6.93
CA LEU A 27 -1.36 -8.49 -6.14
C LEU A 27 -1.15 -9.70 -7.05
N ARG A 28 -0.07 -10.47 -6.82
CA ARG A 28 0.17 -11.71 -7.56
C ARG A 28 -0.98 -12.68 -7.38
N GLY A 29 -1.44 -13.26 -8.49
CA GLY A 29 -2.53 -14.25 -8.47
C GLY A 29 -3.94 -13.70 -8.31
N ALA A 30 -4.13 -12.39 -8.14
CA ALA A 30 -5.46 -11.77 -8.02
C ALA A 30 -5.67 -10.64 -9.02
N ARG A 31 -6.34 -10.94 -10.14
CA ARG A 31 -6.73 -9.91 -11.10
C ARG A 31 -7.69 -8.92 -10.42
N GLY A 32 -7.41 -7.63 -10.56
CA GLY A 32 -8.27 -6.56 -10.05
C GLY A 32 -7.94 -6.08 -8.63
N VAL A 33 -7.02 -6.73 -7.91
CA VAL A 33 -6.53 -6.22 -6.62
C VAL A 33 -5.28 -5.37 -6.87
N ILE A 34 -5.41 -4.07 -6.59
CA ILE A 34 -4.41 -3.05 -6.89
C ILE A 34 -4.08 -2.32 -5.59
N ALA A 35 -2.83 -1.95 -5.38
CA ALA A 35 -2.43 -1.13 -4.24
C ALA A 35 -1.59 0.07 -4.67
N GLY A 36 -1.31 0.96 -3.72
CA GLY A 36 -0.43 2.09 -3.92
C GLY A 36 -0.33 2.93 -2.67
N PHE A 37 0.31 4.08 -2.83
CA PHE A 37 0.43 5.07 -1.76
C PHE A 37 -0.31 6.34 -2.13
N GLU A 38 -0.73 7.12 -1.14
CA GLU A 38 -1.33 8.43 -1.34
C GLU A 38 -0.80 9.39 -0.29
N ARG A 39 -0.48 10.63 -0.68
CA ARG A 39 0.02 11.62 0.27
C ARG A 39 -1.07 11.98 1.29
N GLN A 40 -0.69 12.02 2.56
CA GLN A 40 -1.54 12.54 3.61
C GLN A 40 -1.77 14.04 3.37
N ARG A 41 -3.03 14.47 3.31
CA ARG A 41 -3.37 15.91 3.17
C ARG A 41 -2.93 16.70 4.40
N PHE A 42 -3.09 16.09 5.56
CA PHE A 42 -2.62 16.58 6.85
C PHE A 42 -1.78 15.45 7.45
N GLN A 43 -0.55 15.75 7.86
CA GLN A 43 0.32 14.75 8.46
C GLN A 43 -0.23 14.37 9.83
N VAL A 44 -0.90 13.21 9.88
CA VAL A 44 -1.45 12.62 11.10
C VAL A 44 -0.49 11.59 11.70
N ASN A 45 0.42 11.06 10.88
CA ASN A 45 1.44 10.11 11.29
C ASN A 45 2.85 10.66 11.06
N PHE A 46 3.73 10.53 12.07
CA PHE A 46 5.12 10.95 11.96
C PHE A 46 6.01 9.94 11.22
N ALA A 47 5.57 8.69 11.07
CA ALA A 47 6.39 7.63 10.49
C ALA A 47 6.46 7.71 8.95
N SER A 48 5.41 8.21 8.29
CA SER A 48 5.38 8.47 6.85
C SER A 48 4.37 9.57 6.52
N ASP A 49 4.66 10.36 5.47
CA ASP A 49 3.72 11.32 4.87
C ASP A 49 2.76 10.68 3.85
N LEU A 50 2.71 9.36 3.79
CA LEU A 50 1.86 8.56 2.91
C LEU A 50 0.87 7.70 3.71
N PHE A 51 -0.28 7.42 3.10
CA PHE A 51 -1.13 6.27 3.39
C PHE A 51 -0.81 5.13 2.43
N PHE A 52 -0.98 3.89 2.87
CA PHE A 52 -1.09 2.74 1.97
C PHE A 52 -2.56 2.48 1.67
N TRP A 53 -2.89 2.18 0.41
CA TRP A 53 -4.24 1.81 0.04
C TRP A 53 -4.26 0.53 -0.78
N VAL A 54 -5.34 -0.24 -0.62
CA VAL A 54 -5.63 -1.44 -1.40
C VAL A 54 -7.02 -1.29 -1.99
N ARG A 55 -7.14 -1.42 -3.31
CA ARG A 55 -8.43 -1.49 -4.00
C ARG A 55 -8.72 -2.93 -4.38
N THR A 56 -9.86 -3.43 -3.94
CA THR A 56 -10.33 -4.80 -4.18
C THR A 56 -11.24 -4.87 -5.41
N GLN A 57 -11.63 -6.10 -5.78
CA GLN A 57 -12.38 -6.39 -7.01
C GLN A 57 -13.78 -5.78 -7.02
N ASP A 58 -14.37 -5.56 -5.85
CA ASP A 58 -15.64 -4.85 -5.62
C ASP A 58 -15.53 -3.32 -5.82
N GLY A 59 -14.31 -2.81 -6.03
CA GLY A 59 -14.02 -1.39 -6.23
C GLY A 59 -13.77 -0.61 -4.93
N ARG A 60 -13.98 -1.21 -3.75
CA ARG A 60 -13.71 -0.56 -2.46
C ARG A 60 -12.21 -0.31 -2.32
N ARG A 61 -11.87 0.85 -1.77
CA ARG A 61 -10.51 1.18 -1.36
C ARG A 61 -10.40 1.11 0.16
N TRP A 62 -9.49 0.26 0.63
CA TRP A 62 -9.12 0.06 2.01
C TRP A 62 -7.90 0.91 2.29
N TRP A 63 -7.91 1.66 3.38
CA TRP A 63 -6.90 2.65 3.71
C TRP A 63 -6.18 2.26 4.99
N PHE A 64 -4.88 2.50 5.00
CA PHE A 64 -4.05 2.15 6.14
C PHE A 64 -2.99 3.22 6.42
N SER A 65 -2.92 3.63 7.68
CA SER A 65 -1.80 4.39 8.23
C SER A 65 -0.57 3.49 8.33
N MET A 66 0.60 4.03 7.98
CA MET A 66 1.88 3.31 8.06
C MET A 66 2.64 3.72 9.31
N ASN A 67 3.07 2.75 10.09
CA ASN A 67 3.70 2.96 11.39
C ASN A 67 5.02 2.19 11.47
N ALA A 68 5.99 2.77 12.17
CA ALA A 68 7.26 2.13 12.50
C ALA A 68 7.57 2.43 13.97
N PRO A 69 7.60 1.43 14.87
CA PRO A 69 8.03 1.65 16.24
C PRO A 69 9.50 2.08 16.24
N ASN A 70 9.84 3.02 17.12
CA ASN A 70 11.20 3.52 17.24
C ASN A 70 12.19 2.37 17.52
N GLY A 71 13.16 2.19 16.61
CA GLY A 71 14.33 1.34 16.82
C GLY A 71 14.14 -0.16 16.62
N SER A 72 12.95 -0.65 16.26
CA SER A 72 12.71 -2.10 16.08
C SER A 72 12.96 -2.59 14.65
N GLY A 73 13.03 -1.69 13.66
CA GLY A 73 13.05 -2.03 12.24
C GLY A 73 11.77 -2.68 11.73
N LEU A 74 10.75 -2.81 12.60
CA LEU A 74 9.43 -3.34 12.25
C LEU A 74 8.60 -2.24 11.60
N GLN A 75 7.81 -2.61 10.61
CA GLN A 75 6.87 -1.74 9.92
C GLN A 75 5.51 -2.41 9.92
N TYR A 76 4.47 -1.66 10.21
CA TYR A 76 3.11 -2.19 10.23
C TYR A 76 2.10 -1.17 9.73
N LEU A 77 0.98 -1.69 9.26
CA LEU A 77 -0.17 -0.93 8.83
C LEU A 77 -1.24 -1.00 9.92
N THR A 78 -1.96 0.11 10.11
CA THR A 78 -3.18 0.16 10.92
C THR A 78 -4.33 0.60 10.03
N PRO A 79 -5.49 -0.09 10.06
CA PRO A 79 -6.68 0.33 9.33
C PRO A 79 -7.04 1.78 9.63
N ASP A 80 -7.47 2.49 8.61
CA ASP A 80 -7.81 3.90 8.68
C ASP A 80 -9.08 4.20 7.87
N VAL A 81 -9.64 5.39 8.10
CA VAL A 81 -10.75 5.91 7.30
C VAL A 81 -10.27 6.35 5.92
N ASP A 82 -11.21 6.74 5.05
CA ASP A 82 -10.85 7.27 3.75
C ASP A 82 -9.98 8.54 3.88
N ALA A 83 -8.71 8.41 3.47
CA ALA A 83 -7.72 9.48 3.51
C ALA A 83 -8.17 10.78 2.81
N THR A 84 -9.07 10.69 1.83
CA THR A 84 -9.60 11.85 1.11
C THR A 84 -10.66 12.62 1.89
N THR A 85 -11.18 12.03 2.96
CA THR A 85 -12.19 12.62 3.85
C THR A 85 -11.61 13.28 5.10
N ILE A 86 -10.32 13.09 5.37
CA ILE A 86 -9.62 13.70 6.50
C ILE A 86 -9.58 15.23 6.36
N THR A 87 -9.94 15.90 7.44
CA THR A 87 -10.05 17.35 7.59
C THR A 87 -9.01 17.89 8.57
N GLU A 88 -8.83 19.22 8.60
CA GLU A 88 -7.87 19.87 9.50
C GLU A 88 -8.20 19.63 10.99
N SER A 89 -9.48 19.48 11.35
CA SER A 89 -9.91 19.18 12.73
C SER A 89 -9.48 17.79 13.22
N ASP A 90 -9.20 16.86 12.30
CA ASP A 90 -8.74 15.51 12.65
C ASP A 90 -7.27 15.51 13.10
N ARG A 91 -6.54 16.62 12.89
CA ARG A 91 -5.15 16.82 13.34
C ARG A 91 -5.03 17.00 14.85
N GLU A 92 -6.05 17.56 15.50
CA GLU A 92 -6.05 17.87 16.94
C GLU A 92 -6.52 16.72 17.82
N ALA A 93 -7.08 15.67 17.22
CA ALA A 93 -7.36 14.44 17.94
C ALA A 93 -6.01 13.79 18.29
N GLU A 94 -5.63 13.78 19.57
CA GLU A 94 -4.62 12.82 20.01
C GLU A 94 -5.06 11.43 19.53
N PRO A 95 -4.17 10.66 18.88
CA PRO A 95 -4.52 9.29 18.52
C PRO A 95 -4.96 8.61 19.81
N ALA A 96 -6.23 8.18 19.83
CA ALA A 96 -6.76 7.45 20.96
C ALA A 96 -5.76 6.32 21.26
N PRO A 97 -5.40 6.09 22.54
CA PRO A 97 -4.47 5.04 22.88
C PRO A 97 -4.96 3.77 22.20
N PRO A 98 -4.09 3.03 21.48
CA PRO A 98 -4.52 1.86 20.75
C PRO A 98 -5.21 0.96 21.77
N THR A 99 -6.52 0.78 21.59
CA THR A 99 -7.19 -0.33 22.25
C THR A 99 -6.46 -1.59 21.78
N GLU A 100 -6.30 -2.59 22.65
CA GLU A 100 -5.53 -3.82 22.38
C GLU A 100 -6.00 -4.62 21.13
N GLU A 101 -6.99 -4.10 20.38
CA GLU A 101 -7.64 -4.71 19.23
C GLU A 101 -7.44 -3.95 17.90
N VAL A 102 -6.57 -2.94 17.81
CA VAL A 102 -6.23 -2.35 16.50
C VAL A 102 -5.45 -3.40 15.70
N ALA A 103 -6.09 -3.97 14.68
CA ALA A 103 -5.48 -4.98 13.83
C ALA A 103 -4.21 -4.43 13.16
N GLN A 104 -3.04 -4.87 13.62
CA GLN A 104 -1.77 -4.54 13.01
C GLN A 104 -1.47 -5.51 11.88
N ILE A 105 -1.13 -4.98 10.72
CA ILE A 105 -0.73 -5.77 9.55
C ILE A 105 0.75 -5.51 9.31
N ASP A 106 1.59 -6.51 9.54
CA ASP A 106 3.01 -6.38 9.19
C ASP A 106 3.16 -6.12 7.70
N ILE A 107 4.00 -5.14 7.36
CA ILE A 107 4.37 -4.80 5.99
C ILE A 107 5.88 -4.99 5.82
N ASP A 108 6.24 -5.81 4.85
CA ASP A 108 7.61 -5.99 4.40
C ASP A 108 7.78 -5.30 3.03
N LEU A 109 8.79 -4.44 2.92
CA LEU A 109 9.09 -3.67 1.72
C LEU A 109 10.41 -4.14 1.13
N PHE A 110 10.45 -4.28 -0.19
CA PHE A 110 11.64 -4.75 -0.89
C PHE A 110 11.94 -3.91 -2.13
N ASP A 111 13.22 -3.76 -2.44
CA ASP A 111 13.66 -3.25 -3.75
C ASP A 111 13.58 -4.35 -4.83
N ALA A 112 14.11 -4.07 -6.03
CA ALA A 112 14.01 -4.97 -7.17
C ALA A 112 14.90 -6.22 -7.01
N GLU A 113 15.90 -6.15 -6.13
CA GLU A 113 16.84 -7.21 -5.80
C GLU A 113 16.36 -8.06 -4.61
N PHE A 114 15.18 -7.74 -4.06
CA PHE A 114 14.61 -8.30 -2.83
C PHE A 114 15.40 -7.97 -1.56
N ASP A 115 16.20 -6.90 -1.57
CA ASP A 115 16.78 -6.37 -0.34
C ASP A 115 15.69 -5.66 0.47
N VAL A 116 15.74 -5.85 1.79
CA VAL A 116 14.73 -5.31 2.72
C VAL A 116 14.91 -3.81 2.88
N ILE A 117 13.84 -3.05 2.66
CA ILE A 117 13.78 -1.62 2.91
C ILE A 117 13.28 -1.39 4.34
N THR A 118 14.16 -0.90 5.21
CA THR A 118 13.90 -0.75 6.65
C THR A 118 13.24 0.57 7.04
N SER A 119 13.14 1.53 6.12
CA SER A 119 12.40 2.78 6.28
C SER A 119 11.07 2.75 5.53
N LEU A 120 10.02 3.27 6.14
CA LEU A 120 8.77 3.53 5.41
C LEU A 120 9.01 4.58 4.32
N PRO A 121 8.44 4.40 3.12
CA PRO A 121 8.60 5.35 2.04
C PRO A 121 7.95 6.68 2.41
N GLN A 122 8.59 7.76 2.01
CA GLN A 122 8.00 9.09 1.90
C GLN A 122 7.56 9.33 0.46
N ALA A 123 6.69 10.30 0.26
CA ALA A 123 6.03 10.55 -1.00
C ALA A 123 6.95 10.83 -2.21
N SER A 124 8.17 11.33 -1.98
CA SER A 124 9.17 11.56 -3.05
C SER A 124 10.28 10.51 -3.08
N ASP A 125 10.22 9.51 -2.20
CA ASP A 125 11.18 8.40 -2.22
C ASP A 125 10.92 7.50 -3.42
N ARG A 126 11.94 6.74 -3.80
CA ARG A 126 11.77 5.66 -4.78
C ARG A 126 10.78 4.64 -4.23
N ALA A 127 9.80 4.26 -5.04
CA ALA A 127 8.84 3.25 -4.66
C ALA A 127 9.52 1.87 -4.45
N PRO A 128 9.15 1.12 -3.39
CA PRO A 128 9.47 -0.30 -3.27
C PRO A 128 9.07 -1.05 -4.53
N ALA A 129 9.87 -2.03 -4.97
CA ALA A 129 9.52 -2.86 -6.13
C ALA A 129 8.51 -3.94 -5.74
N HIS A 130 8.62 -4.45 -4.51
CA HIS A 130 7.72 -5.47 -3.97
C HIS A 130 7.26 -5.12 -2.56
N ILE A 131 6.01 -5.44 -2.27
CA ILE A 131 5.40 -5.26 -0.95
C ILE A 131 4.74 -6.57 -0.54
N PHE A 132 4.93 -6.98 0.70
CA PHE A 132 4.24 -8.14 1.27
C PHE A 132 3.51 -7.73 2.56
N THR A 133 2.26 -8.12 2.69
CA THR A 133 1.41 -7.81 3.85
C THR A 133 0.92 -9.10 4.50
N ARG A 134 1.48 -9.46 5.67
CA ARG A 134 1.35 -10.83 6.22
C ARG A 134 -0.08 -11.23 6.61
N ASN A 135 -0.87 -10.27 7.10
CA ASN A 135 -2.21 -10.53 7.67
C ASN A 135 -3.36 -9.80 6.95
N LEU A 136 -3.09 -9.15 5.82
CA LEU A 136 -4.11 -8.36 5.10
C LEU A 136 -5.30 -9.21 4.67
N ALA A 137 -5.05 -10.35 4.01
CA ALA A 137 -6.11 -11.24 3.54
C ALA A 137 -7.01 -11.73 4.67
N ALA A 138 -6.41 -12.15 5.79
CA ALA A 138 -7.16 -12.59 6.97
C ALA A 138 -8.01 -11.45 7.55
N LEU A 139 -7.46 -10.24 7.63
CA LEU A 139 -8.18 -9.08 8.15
C LEU A 139 -9.39 -8.72 7.27
N LEU A 140 -9.22 -8.67 5.95
CA LEU A 140 -10.29 -8.36 5.00
C LEU A 140 -11.41 -9.40 5.00
N TRP A 141 -11.10 -10.66 5.33
CA TRP A 141 -12.09 -11.72 5.39
C TRP A 141 -12.81 -11.81 6.73
N TYR A 142 -12.07 -11.83 7.84
CA TYR A 142 -12.62 -12.10 9.16
C TYR A 142 -13.13 -10.86 9.89
N ASN A 143 -12.58 -9.67 9.60
CA ASN A 143 -13.00 -8.43 10.25
C ASN A 143 -12.99 -7.24 9.27
N PRO A 144 -13.87 -7.27 8.24
CA PRO A 144 -13.93 -6.21 7.23
C PRO A 144 -14.33 -4.85 7.82
N GLY A 145 -15.16 -4.81 8.87
CA GLY A 145 -15.51 -3.55 9.53
C GLY A 145 -14.28 -2.85 10.12
N ALA A 146 -13.45 -3.58 10.87
CA ALA A 146 -12.19 -3.02 11.38
C ALA A 146 -11.22 -2.68 10.25
N ALA A 147 -11.12 -3.52 9.23
CA ALA A 147 -10.25 -3.28 8.08
C ALA A 147 -10.61 -1.99 7.30
N ALA A 148 -11.88 -1.58 7.33
CA ALA A 148 -12.39 -0.37 6.72
C ALA A 148 -12.47 0.84 7.67
N GLY A 149 -11.67 0.85 8.74
CA GLY A 149 -11.68 1.97 9.69
C GLY A 149 -13.01 2.14 10.45
N GLY A 150 -13.75 1.05 10.65
CA GLY A 150 -15.01 1.05 11.40
C GLY A 150 -16.28 1.13 10.54
N ASP A 151 -16.18 1.07 9.21
CA ASP A 151 -17.37 1.07 8.33
C ASP A 151 -18.20 -0.22 8.49
N ALA A 152 -19.39 -0.07 9.08
CA ALA A 152 -20.33 -1.17 9.30
C ALA A 152 -20.89 -1.82 8.01
N ASN A 153 -20.72 -1.17 6.85
CA ASN A 153 -21.15 -1.71 5.56
C ASN A 153 -20.05 -2.47 4.83
N ALA A 154 -18.85 -2.57 5.42
CA ALA A 154 -17.77 -3.38 4.87
C ALA A 154 -18.13 -4.86 4.94
N HIS A 155 -17.94 -5.58 3.84
CA HIS A 155 -18.18 -7.02 3.74
C HIS A 155 -16.87 -7.76 3.49
N ALA A 156 -16.88 -9.06 3.79
CA ALA A 156 -15.70 -9.90 3.64
C ALA A 156 -15.23 -9.92 2.18
N VAL A 157 -13.91 -9.78 1.98
CA VAL A 157 -13.29 -9.87 0.66
C VAL A 157 -12.23 -10.97 0.68
N ASP A 158 -12.33 -11.88 -0.29
CA ASP A 158 -11.34 -12.94 -0.50
C ASP A 158 -10.22 -12.43 -1.42
N ILE A 159 -9.00 -12.38 -0.90
CA ILE A 159 -7.78 -12.13 -1.65
C ILE A 159 -6.71 -13.14 -1.23
N PRO A 160 -5.79 -13.55 -2.13
CA PRO A 160 -4.67 -14.39 -1.75
C PRO A 160 -3.66 -13.63 -0.88
N THR A 161 -3.00 -14.34 0.03
CA THR A 161 -1.76 -13.84 0.66
C THR A 161 -0.62 -13.96 -0.34
N ALA A 162 -0.25 -12.83 -0.96
CA ALA A 162 0.79 -12.79 -1.98
C ALA A 162 1.50 -11.42 -1.99
N MET A 163 2.55 -11.30 -2.79
CA MET A 163 3.23 -10.02 -2.99
C MET A 163 2.44 -9.09 -3.91
N PHE A 164 2.51 -7.81 -3.62
CA PHE A 164 2.17 -6.72 -4.51
C PHE A 164 3.43 -6.32 -5.29
N ASP A 165 3.36 -6.39 -6.62
CA ASP A 165 4.47 -6.00 -7.50
C ASP A 165 4.20 -4.63 -8.12
N LEU A 166 5.22 -3.78 -8.18
CA LEU A 166 5.16 -2.51 -8.87
C LEU A 166 4.92 -2.74 -10.37
N VAL A 167 3.83 -2.20 -10.89
CA VAL A 167 3.45 -2.35 -12.31
C VAL A 167 3.53 -1.04 -13.10
N GLY A 168 3.69 0.09 -12.42
CA GLY A 168 3.87 1.39 -13.07
C GLY A 168 3.59 2.57 -12.15
N CYS A 169 3.52 3.74 -12.76
CA CYS A 169 3.19 4.99 -12.10
C CYS A 169 1.81 5.46 -12.57
N ARG A 170 0.96 5.89 -11.65
CA ARG A 170 -0.28 6.60 -11.95
C ARG A 170 0.06 7.99 -12.48
N SER A 171 -0.64 8.43 -13.52
CA SER A 171 -0.57 9.83 -13.97
C SER A 171 -1.18 10.74 -12.91
N ARG A 172 -0.57 11.92 -12.70
CA ARG A 172 -1.13 12.99 -11.86
C ARG A 172 -2.52 13.41 -12.30
#